data_AF-A0A7C7VYA0-F1
#
_entry.id   AF-A0A7C7VYA0-F1
#
_cell.length_a   1.000
_cell.length_b   1.000
_cell.length_c   1.000
_cell.angle_alpha   90.00
_cell.angle_beta   90.00
_cell.angle_gamma   90.00
#
_symmetry.space_group_name_H-M   'P 1'
#
loop_
_entity.id
_entity.type
_entity.pdbx_description
1 polymer ?
#
loop_
_entity_poly.entity_id
_entity_poly.type
_entity_poly.pdbx_seq_one_letter_code
_entity_poly.pdbx_strand_id
1 'polypeptide(L)'
;MTCSIMGQVVTISASSLTVNNIPALGSAVLVPAFDNPNTSDTVPSLPPARVDAAMSADAIPAGGDVTVQAALYDIAGNPLPAGVTVNFAIVNGGGSLSSATAMTDASGVAQVTYTAPGSSEVAVIRASIQSPGGQIYSGSATVFVGYQSDVTQIVTVETDIGPEFVSLPGLVDVLKQGNGTPVVTLAMLDNVPNAGNIYSPYVDVHLSSSSDVISLTITLTYTDETNEAAHALYYYTGGIWEQVSDSSVDTAGNTVSFTASAASTPALSDLSGTPFVVGNINDDIPTALAVRHLSAHSIRWSGVLVIAALAVLAAVFSGLWLLRRRQM
;
A
#
# COMPACT_ATOMS: atom_id res chain seq x y z
N MET A 1 44.52 8.51 -23.68
CA MET A 1 43.58 9.05 -24.69
C MET A 1 43.25 10.48 -24.31
N THR A 2 43.35 11.44 -25.23
CA THR A 2 42.91 12.81 -25.02
C THR A 2 41.50 12.97 -25.57
N CYS A 3 40.56 13.41 -24.73
CA CYS A 3 39.18 13.66 -25.10
C CYS A 3 38.80 15.08 -24.63
N SER A 4 37.89 15.75 -25.33
CA SER A 4 37.38 17.05 -24.90
C SER A 4 35.96 16.92 -24.39
N ILE A 5 35.74 17.36 -23.14
CA ILE A 5 34.42 17.45 -22.52
C ILE A 5 34.18 18.93 -22.21
N MET A 6 33.15 19.54 -22.80
CA MET A 6 32.82 20.96 -22.65
C MET A 6 34.00 21.92 -22.90
N GLY A 7 34.84 21.64 -23.90
CA GLY A 7 35.98 22.49 -24.28
C GLY A 7 37.22 22.37 -23.38
N GLN A 8 37.21 21.45 -22.41
CA GLN A 8 38.36 21.13 -21.55
C GLN A 8 39.17 19.99 -22.19
N VAL A 9 40.50 20.01 -22.08
CA VAL A 9 41.35 18.88 -22.51
C VAL A 9 41.48 17.90 -21.35
N VAL A 10 40.87 16.74 -21.49
CA VAL A 10 40.95 15.64 -20.52
C VAL A 10 41.95 14.62 -21.03
N THR A 11 42.96 14.30 -20.22
CA THR A 11 43.90 13.20 -20.50
C THR A 11 43.55 12.03 -19.61
N ILE A 12 43.16 10.92 -20.23
CA ILE A 12 42.86 9.65 -19.56
C ILE A 12 44.04 8.70 -19.78
N SER A 13 44.67 8.25 -18.70
CA SER A 13 45.65 7.16 -18.69
C SER A 13 45.07 5.94 -17.95
N ALA A 14 45.74 4.78 -18.03
CA ALA A 14 45.31 3.56 -17.33
C ALA A 14 45.30 3.71 -15.79
N SER A 15 45.90 4.77 -15.24
CA SER A 15 46.11 4.95 -13.80
C SER A 15 45.79 6.37 -13.31
N SER A 16 45.44 7.30 -14.21
CA SER A 16 45.20 8.69 -13.85
C SER A 16 44.24 9.38 -14.81
N LEU A 17 43.37 10.21 -14.23
CA LEU A 17 42.58 11.19 -14.96
C LEU A 17 43.16 12.58 -14.66
N THR A 18 43.54 13.32 -15.69
CA THR A 18 43.99 14.71 -15.55
C THR A 18 43.05 15.60 -16.34
N VAL A 19 42.37 16.52 -15.64
CA VAL A 19 41.49 17.53 -16.25
C VAL A 19 42.21 18.88 -16.16
N ASN A 20 42.62 19.42 -17.30
CA ASN A 20 43.36 20.68 -17.37
C ASN A 20 42.40 21.85 -17.59
N ASN A 21 42.61 22.94 -16.85
CA ASN A 21 41.85 24.20 -16.93
C ASN A 21 40.43 24.15 -16.36
N ILE A 22 40.14 23.31 -15.35
CA ILE A 22 38.85 23.38 -14.66
C ILE A 22 38.69 24.83 -14.18
N PRO A 23 37.62 25.55 -14.59
CA PRO A 23 37.31 26.85 -14.01
C PRO A 23 37.25 26.71 -12.49
N ALA A 24 37.42 27.79 -11.72
CA ALA A 24 37.26 27.72 -10.28
C ALA A 24 35.82 27.24 -9.92
N LEU A 25 35.65 25.93 -9.79
CA LEU A 25 34.45 25.25 -9.37
C LEU A 25 34.73 24.70 -7.97
N GLY A 26 33.79 24.90 -7.05
CA GLY A 26 33.94 24.46 -5.66
C GLY A 26 34.10 22.93 -5.52
N SER A 27 33.67 22.15 -6.51
CA SER A 27 33.89 20.70 -6.61
C SER A 27 33.60 20.19 -8.03
N ALA A 28 34.16 19.03 -8.38
CA ALA A 28 33.79 18.25 -9.55
C ALA A 28 33.56 16.79 -9.10
N VAL A 29 32.43 16.21 -9.50
CA VAL A 29 32.09 14.80 -9.24
C VAL A 29 32.13 14.05 -10.56
N LEU A 30 32.88 12.94 -10.59
CA LEU A 30 32.88 12.03 -11.73
C LEU A 30 31.74 11.03 -11.54
N VAL A 31 30.86 10.98 -12.53
CA VAL A 31 29.74 10.06 -12.54
C VAL A 31 29.99 9.05 -13.66
N PRO A 32 30.03 7.74 -13.38
CA PRO A 32 30.13 6.72 -14.43
C PRO A 32 28.93 6.86 -15.38
N ALA A 33 29.18 6.82 -16.69
CA ALA A 33 28.10 6.72 -17.66
C ALA A 33 27.33 5.42 -17.43
N PHE A 34 26.01 5.47 -17.58
CA PHE A 34 25.17 4.29 -17.68
C PHE A 34 25.08 3.91 -19.15
N ASP A 35 25.74 2.82 -19.53
CA ASP A 35 25.64 2.30 -20.89
C ASP A 35 24.50 1.27 -20.91
N ASN A 36 23.43 1.57 -21.65
CA ASN A 36 22.31 0.64 -21.79
C ASN A 36 22.73 -0.49 -22.74
N PRO A 37 22.91 -1.74 -22.27
CA PRO A 37 23.42 -2.83 -23.10
C PRO A 37 22.46 -3.24 -24.22
N ASN A 38 21.18 -2.81 -24.16
CA ASN A 38 20.16 -3.18 -25.11
C ASN A 38 19.96 -2.14 -26.24
N THR A 39 20.63 -0.99 -26.18
CA THR A 39 20.51 0.06 -27.20
C THR A 39 21.88 0.66 -27.52
N SER A 40 22.10 1.07 -28.78
CA SER A 40 23.27 1.89 -29.10
C SER A 40 23.03 3.30 -28.57
N ASP A 41 23.55 3.61 -27.39
CA ASP A 41 23.36 4.93 -26.80
C ASP A 41 24.22 5.97 -27.55
N THR A 42 23.59 7.05 -28.01
CA THR A 42 24.28 8.13 -28.76
C THR A 42 24.60 9.34 -27.89
N VAL A 43 24.07 9.37 -26.67
CA VAL A 43 24.33 10.37 -25.64
C VAL A 43 24.54 9.62 -24.33
N PRO A 44 25.67 9.78 -23.62
CA PRO A 44 25.89 9.06 -22.37
C PRO A 44 24.77 9.35 -21.36
N SER A 45 23.99 8.32 -21.00
CA SER A 45 22.97 8.47 -19.96
C SER A 45 23.61 8.52 -18.56
N LEU A 46 23.01 9.31 -17.67
CA LEU A 46 23.42 9.37 -16.27
C LEU A 46 22.93 8.12 -15.53
N PRO A 47 23.61 7.69 -14.44
CA PRO A 47 23.22 6.50 -13.71
C PRO A 47 21.84 6.65 -13.06
N PRO A 48 21.13 5.52 -12.88
CA PRO A 48 19.88 5.51 -12.15
C PRO A 48 20.07 6.10 -10.75
N ALA A 49 19.05 6.80 -10.28
CA ALA A 49 19.00 7.34 -8.93
C ALA A 49 17.64 7.11 -8.24
N ARG A 50 16.57 6.86 -9.01
CA ARG A 50 15.22 6.67 -8.46
C ARG A 50 14.39 5.69 -9.29
N VAL A 51 13.59 4.88 -8.60
CA VAL A 51 12.57 4.00 -9.18
C VAL A 51 11.24 4.39 -8.53
N ASP A 52 10.29 4.88 -9.31
CA ASP A 52 8.92 5.09 -8.85
C ASP A 52 8.07 3.92 -9.34
N ALA A 53 7.65 3.05 -8.43
CA ALA A 53 6.71 1.99 -8.73
C ALA A 53 5.28 2.45 -8.43
N ALA A 54 4.34 2.16 -9.34
CA ALA A 54 2.94 2.47 -9.17
C ALA A 54 2.07 1.38 -9.80
N MET A 55 0.82 1.30 -9.37
CA MET A 55 -0.20 0.46 -10.00
C MET A 55 -1.28 1.33 -10.63
N SER A 56 -1.96 0.80 -11.66
CA SER A 56 -3.08 1.52 -12.29
C SER A 56 -4.34 1.58 -11.42
N ALA A 57 -4.38 0.85 -10.31
CA ALA A 57 -5.44 0.85 -9.32
C ALA A 57 -4.88 0.44 -7.94
N ASP A 58 -5.40 1.04 -6.87
CA ASP A 58 -5.01 0.75 -5.49
C ASP A 58 -5.77 -0.46 -4.90
N ALA A 59 -6.90 -0.82 -5.51
CA ALA A 59 -7.68 -2.00 -5.16
C ALA A 59 -8.23 -2.71 -6.40
N ILE A 60 -8.27 -4.04 -6.34
CA ILE A 60 -8.81 -4.91 -7.39
C ILE A 60 -9.61 -6.07 -6.80
N PRO A 61 -10.58 -6.64 -7.52
CA PRO A 61 -11.26 -7.85 -7.08
C PRO A 61 -10.29 -9.03 -7.00
N ALA A 62 -10.63 -10.03 -6.19
CA ALA A 62 -9.91 -11.30 -6.15
C ALA A 62 -9.89 -11.96 -7.55
N GLY A 63 -8.73 -12.44 -7.99
CA GLY A 63 -8.52 -12.95 -9.34
C GLY A 63 -8.47 -11.88 -10.44
N GLY A 64 -8.48 -10.59 -10.07
CA GLY A 64 -8.36 -9.48 -11.00
C GLY A 64 -6.93 -9.22 -11.45
N ASP A 65 -6.80 -8.38 -12.48
CA ASP A 65 -5.52 -7.94 -13.04
C ASP A 65 -5.31 -6.45 -12.80
N VAL A 66 -4.06 -6.02 -12.63
CA VAL A 66 -3.66 -4.62 -12.57
C VAL A 66 -2.33 -4.41 -13.28
N THR A 67 -2.15 -3.25 -13.92
CA THR A 67 -0.88 -2.89 -14.53
C THR A 67 0.06 -2.31 -13.47
N VAL A 68 1.26 -2.86 -13.39
CA VAL A 68 2.36 -2.35 -12.56
C VAL A 68 3.33 -1.59 -13.46
N GLN A 69 3.63 -0.35 -13.10
CA GLN A 69 4.52 0.55 -13.84
C GLN A 69 5.72 0.93 -12.96
N ALA A 70 6.89 1.02 -13.58
CA ALA A 70 8.12 1.52 -12.95
C ALA A 70 8.70 2.65 -13.79
N ALA A 71 8.64 3.88 -13.28
CA ALA A 71 9.27 5.05 -13.90
C ALA A 71 10.68 5.24 -13.32
N LEU A 72 11.68 5.27 -14.19
CA LEU A 72 13.08 5.34 -13.79
C LEU A 72 13.68 6.71 -14.09
N TYR A 73 14.42 7.24 -13.11
CA TYR A 73 15.07 8.55 -13.23
C TYR A 73 16.55 8.49 -12.91
N ASP A 74 17.31 9.34 -13.61
CA ASP A 74 18.72 9.58 -13.34
C ASP A 74 18.94 10.54 -12.16
N ILE A 75 20.22 10.75 -11.79
CA ILE A 75 20.62 11.65 -10.70
C ILE A 75 20.27 13.13 -10.94
N ALA A 76 19.98 13.52 -12.19
CA ALA A 76 19.53 14.86 -12.55
C ALA A 76 17.99 14.98 -12.60
N GLY A 77 17.26 13.89 -12.34
CA GLY A 77 15.80 13.83 -12.37
C GLY A 77 15.21 13.62 -13.77
N ASN A 78 16.01 13.34 -14.79
CA ASN A 78 15.50 13.02 -16.13
C ASN A 78 15.12 11.53 -16.21
N PRO A 79 14.11 11.16 -17.02
CA PRO A 79 13.82 9.75 -17.29
C PRO A 79 15.02 9.03 -17.90
N LEU A 80 15.23 7.77 -17.51
CA LEU A 80 16.20 6.91 -18.19
C LEU A 80 15.76 6.59 -19.62
N PRO A 81 16.71 6.30 -20.54
CA PRO A 81 16.38 5.98 -21.93
C PRO A 81 15.55 4.70 -22.07
N ALA A 82 14.99 4.49 -23.26
CA ALA A 82 14.30 3.24 -23.60
C ALA A 82 15.26 2.04 -23.62
N GLY A 83 14.73 0.85 -23.35
CA GLY A 83 15.47 -0.42 -23.41
C GLY A 83 16.18 -0.80 -22.12
N VAL A 84 16.05 -0.03 -21.05
CA VAL A 84 16.65 -0.35 -19.74
C VAL A 84 15.85 -1.47 -19.09
N THR A 85 16.51 -2.58 -18.75
CA THR A 85 15.86 -3.73 -18.10
C THR A 85 15.55 -3.44 -16.64
N VAL A 86 14.28 -3.61 -16.27
CA VAL A 86 13.75 -3.50 -14.91
C VAL A 86 13.31 -4.87 -14.43
N ASN A 87 13.68 -5.23 -13.20
CA ASN A 87 13.24 -6.47 -12.55
C ASN A 87 12.00 -6.19 -11.71
N PHE A 88 11.02 -7.09 -11.75
CA PHE A 88 9.81 -7.04 -10.95
C PHE A 88 9.71 -8.30 -10.09
N ALA A 89 9.35 -8.14 -8.82
CA ALA A 89 9.15 -9.23 -7.89
C ALA A 89 7.96 -8.96 -6.98
N ILE A 90 7.15 -9.98 -6.73
CA ILE A 90 6.15 -9.96 -5.65
C ILE A 90 6.93 -10.19 -4.35
N VAL A 91 6.98 -9.20 -3.47
CA VAL A 91 7.72 -9.27 -2.20
C VAL A 91 6.81 -9.61 -1.01
N ASN A 92 5.50 -9.44 -1.17
CA ASN A 92 4.47 -9.87 -0.23
C ASN A 92 3.16 -10.13 -1.00
N GLY A 93 2.37 -11.10 -0.53
CA GLY A 93 1.18 -11.59 -1.22
C GLY A 93 1.46 -12.73 -2.21
N GLY A 94 0.39 -13.28 -2.80
CA GLY A 94 0.40 -14.28 -3.85
C GLY A 94 0.20 -13.69 -5.25
N GLY A 95 -0.32 -14.51 -6.17
CA GLY A 95 -0.57 -14.13 -7.56
C GLY A 95 0.62 -14.40 -8.49
N SER A 96 0.63 -13.75 -9.65
CA SER A 96 1.67 -13.90 -10.66
C SER A 96 1.92 -12.61 -11.43
N LEU A 97 3.12 -12.48 -12.00
CA LEU A 97 3.48 -11.41 -12.93
C LEU A 97 3.51 -11.97 -14.35
N SER A 98 3.10 -11.18 -15.33
CA SER A 98 3.18 -11.53 -16.76
C SER A 98 4.62 -11.81 -17.23
N SER A 99 5.60 -11.20 -16.55
CA SER A 99 7.03 -11.43 -16.72
C SER A 99 7.76 -10.94 -15.46
N ALA A 100 8.93 -11.53 -15.16
CA ALA A 100 9.81 -11.05 -14.08
C ALA A 100 10.63 -9.81 -14.49
N THR A 101 10.66 -9.48 -15.78
CA THR A 101 11.37 -8.31 -16.29
C THR A 101 10.59 -7.60 -17.38
N ALA A 102 10.81 -6.29 -17.52
CA ALA A 102 10.37 -5.49 -18.66
C ALA A 102 11.41 -4.42 -18.99
N MET A 103 11.37 -3.90 -20.22
CA MET A 103 12.24 -2.81 -20.64
C MET A 103 11.51 -1.46 -20.56
N THR A 104 12.24 -0.40 -20.26
CA THR A 104 11.70 0.97 -20.32
C THR A 104 11.33 1.37 -21.74
N ASP A 105 10.26 2.15 -21.88
CA ASP A 105 9.91 2.85 -23.11
C ASP A 105 10.65 4.19 -23.25
N ALA A 106 10.29 4.98 -24.26
CA ALA A 106 10.90 6.30 -24.52
C ALA A 106 10.65 7.34 -23.41
N SER A 107 9.71 7.07 -22.49
CA SER A 107 9.43 7.91 -21.32
C SER A 107 10.13 7.40 -20.05
N GLY A 108 10.97 6.37 -20.16
CA GLY A 108 11.67 5.76 -19.02
C GLY A 108 10.78 4.86 -18.18
N VAL A 109 9.66 4.36 -18.73
CA VAL A 109 8.67 3.54 -17.99
C VAL A 109 8.71 2.08 -18.45
N ALA A 110 8.90 1.16 -17.51
CA ALA A 110 8.75 -0.29 -17.73
C ALA A 110 7.43 -0.78 -17.12
N GLN A 111 6.76 -1.74 -17.76
CA GLN A 111 5.44 -2.20 -17.33
C GLN A 111 5.29 -3.72 -17.38
N VAL A 112 4.59 -4.27 -16.39
CA VAL A 112 4.13 -5.68 -16.33
C VAL A 112 2.68 -5.72 -15.86
N THR A 113 2.00 -6.85 -16.06
CA THR A 113 0.68 -7.09 -15.47
C THR A 113 0.83 -8.00 -14.25
N TYR A 114 0.21 -7.61 -13.14
CA TYR A 114 0.02 -8.46 -11.96
C TYR A 114 -1.38 -9.08 -12.00
N THR A 115 -1.45 -10.40 -11.82
CA THR A 115 -2.68 -11.18 -11.70
C THR A 115 -2.81 -11.68 -10.27
N ALA A 116 -3.84 -11.23 -9.57
CA ALA A 116 -4.08 -11.53 -8.17
C ALA A 116 -4.57 -12.98 -7.96
N PRO A 117 -4.35 -13.58 -6.77
CA PRO A 117 -4.97 -14.84 -6.43
C PRO A 117 -6.48 -14.69 -6.19
N GLY A 118 -7.18 -15.82 -6.07
CA GLY A 118 -8.63 -15.84 -5.78
C GLY A 118 -9.01 -15.53 -4.33
N SER A 119 -8.04 -15.25 -3.46
CA SER A 119 -8.24 -14.89 -2.05
C SER A 119 -7.94 -13.41 -1.82
N SER A 120 -8.59 -12.82 -0.81
CA SER A 120 -8.30 -11.45 -0.41
C SER A 120 -6.95 -11.37 0.32
N GLU A 121 -6.15 -10.36 -0.02
CA GLU A 121 -4.84 -10.10 0.58
C GLU A 121 -4.38 -8.68 0.23
N VAL A 122 -3.29 -8.23 0.84
CA VAL A 122 -2.52 -7.08 0.35
C VAL A 122 -1.27 -7.60 -0.34
N ALA A 123 -1.04 -7.16 -1.57
CA ALA A 123 0.12 -7.57 -2.36
C ALA A 123 1.08 -6.38 -2.55
N VAL A 124 2.37 -6.64 -2.41
CA VAL A 124 3.44 -5.65 -2.62
C VAL A 124 4.35 -6.14 -3.72
N ILE A 125 4.49 -5.32 -4.77
CA ILE A 125 5.31 -5.60 -5.93
C ILE A 125 6.45 -4.59 -5.94
N ARG A 126 7.68 -5.08 -6.00
CA ARG A 126 8.89 -4.27 -6.08
C ARG A 126 9.42 -4.26 -7.51
N ALA A 127 9.66 -3.05 -8.02
CA ALA A 127 10.49 -2.84 -9.20
C ALA A 127 11.91 -2.50 -8.76
N SER A 128 12.93 -3.02 -9.46
CA SER A 128 14.32 -2.71 -9.16
C SER A 128 15.23 -2.71 -10.38
N ILE A 129 16.28 -1.88 -10.29
CA ILE A 129 17.36 -1.78 -11.25
C ILE A 129 18.70 -1.77 -10.51
N GLN A 130 19.70 -2.42 -11.10
CA GLN A 130 21.07 -2.33 -10.62
C GLN A 130 21.88 -1.40 -11.52
N SER A 131 22.55 -0.43 -10.91
CA SER A 131 23.52 0.42 -11.61
C SER A 131 24.81 -0.35 -11.96
N PRO A 132 25.63 0.16 -12.90
CA PRO A 132 26.95 -0.40 -13.21
C PRO A 132 27.89 -0.46 -12.00
N GLY A 133 27.68 0.43 -11.01
CA GLY A 133 28.43 0.42 -9.75
C GLY A 133 27.99 -0.65 -8.76
N GLY A 134 27.00 -1.47 -9.10
CA GLY A 134 26.45 -2.53 -8.25
C GLY A 134 25.35 -2.06 -7.30
N GLN A 135 25.13 -0.74 -7.17
CA GLN A 135 24.04 -0.18 -6.34
C GLN A 135 22.69 -0.58 -6.90
N ILE A 136 21.79 -1.04 -6.04
CA ILE A 136 20.40 -1.35 -6.38
C ILE A 136 19.53 -0.15 -6.00
N TYR A 137 18.64 0.22 -6.92
CA TYR A 137 17.55 1.15 -6.68
C TYR A 137 16.24 0.39 -6.80
N SER A 138 15.31 0.64 -5.90
CA SER A 138 14.00 0.00 -5.88
C SER A 138 12.89 0.98 -5.55
N GLY A 139 11.69 0.61 -5.96
CA GLY A 139 10.43 1.21 -5.55
C GLY A 139 9.39 0.10 -5.42
N SER A 140 8.50 0.24 -4.46
CA SER A 140 7.41 -0.72 -4.23
C SER A 140 6.06 -0.06 -4.45
N ALA A 141 5.13 -0.83 -5.02
CA ALA A 141 3.73 -0.47 -5.14
C ALA A 141 2.89 -1.54 -4.44
N THR A 142 1.80 -1.10 -3.80
CA THR A 142 0.89 -1.97 -3.06
C THR A 142 -0.48 -1.96 -3.71
N VAL A 143 -1.17 -3.10 -3.67
CA VAL A 143 -2.57 -3.22 -4.10
C VAL A 143 -3.36 -4.07 -3.10
N PHE A 144 -4.59 -3.63 -2.83
CA PHE A 144 -5.56 -4.35 -1.99
C PHE A 144 -6.40 -5.29 -2.87
N VAL A 145 -6.29 -6.60 -2.64
CA VAL A 145 -6.96 -7.64 -3.43
C VAL A 145 -8.20 -8.13 -2.70
N GLY A 146 -9.36 -8.10 -3.37
CA GLY A 146 -10.60 -8.70 -2.86
C GLY A 146 -11.17 -8.04 -1.61
N TYR A 147 -10.76 -6.79 -1.32
CA TYR A 147 -11.37 -5.98 -0.26
C TYR A 147 -12.77 -5.53 -0.73
N GLN A 148 -13.71 -5.43 0.22
CA GLN A 148 -15.08 -4.95 -0.05
C GLN A 148 -15.19 -3.41 0.05
N SER A 149 -14.05 -2.75 0.17
CA SER A 149 -13.91 -1.32 0.45
C SER A 149 -12.99 -0.70 -0.56
N ASP A 150 -13.26 0.54 -0.95
CA ASP A 150 -12.37 1.27 -1.84
C ASP A 150 -11.23 1.89 -1.02
N VAL A 151 -10.06 1.97 -1.65
CA VAL A 151 -8.90 2.66 -1.10
C VAL A 151 -8.96 4.10 -1.56
N THR A 152 -9.06 5.03 -0.60
CA THR A 152 -9.22 6.47 -0.89
C THR A 152 -7.94 7.26 -0.72
N GLN A 153 -7.03 6.76 0.11
CA GLN A 153 -5.67 7.27 0.26
C GLN A 153 -4.75 6.10 0.52
N ILE A 154 -3.53 6.15 -0.02
CA ILE A 154 -2.50 5.12 0.19
C ILE A 154 -1.12 5.77 0.26
N VAL A 155 -0.30 5.27 1.18
CA VAL A 155 1.13 5.58 1.26
C VAL A 155 1.88 4.26 1.41
N THR A 156 2.84 4.02 0.53
CA THR A 156 3.71 2.84 0.55
C THR A 156 5.15 3.30 0.68
N VAL A 157 5.86 2.80 1.69
CA VAL A 157 7.24 3.18 1.98
C VAL A 157 8.10 1.93 2.15
N GLU A 158 9.20 1.85 1.41
CA GLU A 158 10.27 0.89 1.69
C GLU A 158 11.08 1.41 2.88
N THR A 159 10.90 0.79 4.04
CA THR A 159 11.59 1.21 5.27
C THR A 159 13.01 0.64 5.32
N ASP A 160 13.92 1.36 5.96
CA ASP A 160 15.29 0.99 6.30
C ASP A 160 15.40 0.62 7.81
N ILE A 161 16.63 0.55 8.31
CA ILE A 161 16.95 0.32 9.72
C ILE A 161 16.37 1.47 10.57
N GLY A 162 15.50 1.12 11.50
CA GLY A 162 14.78 2.07 12.34
C GLY A 162 15.63 2.77 13.40
N PRO A 163 15.11 3.84 14.03
CA PRO A 163 13.71 4.27 13.98
C PRO A 163 13.33 4.95 12.66
N GLU A 164 12.17 4.59 12.11
CA GLU A 164 11.64 5.21 10.89
C GLU A 164 10.15 5.51 11.01
N PHE A 165 9.75 6.67 10.48
CA PHE A 165 8.38 7.18 10.52
C PHE A 165 7.70 7.07 9.15
N VAL A 166 6.47 6.58 9.15
CA VAL A 166 5.56 6.56 8.00
C VAL A 166 4.24 7.19 8.43
N SER A 167 3.69 8.08 7.61
CA SER A 167 2.51 8.88 7.99
C SER A 167 1.52 8.96 6.82
N LEU A 168 0.24 8.79 7.14
CA LEU A 168 -0.88 9.36 6.39
C LEU A 168 -1.39 10.56 7.19
N PRO A 169 -1.04 11.79 6.79
CA PRO A 169 -1.26 12.97 7.61
C PRO A 169 -2.73 13.15 8.04
N GLY A 170 -2.94 13.34 9.34
CA GLY A 170 -4.27 13.54 9.93
C GLY A 170 -5.11 12.27 10.07
N LEU A 171 -4.56 11.09 9.73
CA LEU A 171 -5.22 9.80 9.86
C LEU A 171 -4.44 8.86 10.77
N VAL A 172 -3.20 8.52 10.38
CA VAL A 172 -2.38 7.55 11.08
C VAL A 172 -0.89 7.87 10.96
N ASP A 173 -0.18 7.73 12.08
CA ASP A 173 1.27 7.74 12.14
C ASP A 173 1.79 6.38 12.62
N VAL A 174 2.84 5.89 11.97
CA VAL A 174 3.52 4.65 12.33
C VAL A 174 5.00 4.91 12.55
N LEU A 175 5.50 4.52 13.73
CA LEU A 175 6.92 4.48 14.05
C LEU A 175 7.40 3.03 14.09
N LYS A 176 8.23 2.66 13.13
CA LYS A 176 8.87 1.35 13.05
C LYS A 176 10.21 1.35 13.80
N GLN A 177 10.47 0.29 14.56
CA GLN A 177 11.76 0.01 15.18
C GLN A 177 12.28 -1.37 14.73
N GLY A 178 13.61 -1.52 14.68
CA GLY A 178 14.29 -2.77 14.30
C GLY A 178 15.13 -2.62 13.04
N ASN A 179 15.86 -3.68 12.69
CA ASN A 179 16.83 -3.70 11.60
C ASN A 179 16.26 -4.23 10.28
N GLY A 180 15.09 -4.86 10.31
CA GLY A 180 14.43 -5.33 9.10
C GLY A 180 14.01 -4.16 8.22
N THR A 181 14.00 -4.35 6.91
CA THR A 181 13.65 -3.33 5.90
C THR A 181 12.36 -3.69 5.12
N PRO A 182 11.23 -3.91 5.82
CA PRO A 182 9.96 -4.23 5.18
C PRO A 182 9.39 -3.03 4.42
N VAL A 183 8.40 -3.29 3.60
CA VAL A 183 7.51 -2.25 3.10
C VAL A 183 6.40 -2.06 4.12
N VAL A 184 6.16 -0.80 4.50
CA VAL A 184 4.99 -0.39 5.30
C VAL A 184 4.01 0.29 4.36
N THR A 185 2.78 -0.19 4.34
CA THR A 185 1.69 0.47 3.62
C THR A 185 0.63 0.94 4.60
N LEU A 186 0.24 2.19 4.48
CA LEU A 186 -0.88 2.79 5.20
C LEU A 186 -1.96 3.12 4.17
N ALA A 187 -3.22 2.81 4.47
CA ALA A 187 -4.32 3.13 3.56
C ALA A 187 -5.58 3.57 4.29
N MET A 188 -6.33 4.51 3.73
CA MET A 188 -7.68 4.86 4.19
C MET A 188 -8.72 4.08 3.39
N LEU A 189 -9.65 3.41 4.08
CA LEU A 189 -10.72 2.61 3.51
C LEU A 189 -12.08 3.28 3.77
N ASP A 190 -12.94 3.33 2.76
CA ASP A 190 -14.22 4.08 2.84
C ASP A 190 -15.44 3.24 3.21
N ASN A 191 -15.41 1.94 2.98
CA ASN A 191 -16.58 1.08 3.03
C ASN A 191 -16.29 -0.25 3.73
N VAL A 192 -15.57 -0.21 4.87
CA VAL A 192 -15.35 -1.41 5.68
C VAL A 192 -16.68 -1.77 6.36
N PRO A 193 -17.16 -3.03 6.27
CA PRO A 193 -18.43 -3.41 6.86
C PRO A 193 -18.50 -3.09 8.35
N ASN A 194 -19.41 -2.20 8.74
CA ASN A 194 -19.65 -1.89 10.15
C ASN A 194 -21.12 -1.63 10.47
N ALA A 195 -21.54 -2.06 11.66
CA ALA A 195 -22.64 -1.49 12.41
C ALA A 195 -22.12 -1.01 13.79
N GLY A 196 -22.32 0.29 14.10
CA GLY A 196 -21.86 0.96 15.32
C GLY A 196 -21.32 2.36 15.04
N ASN A 197 -21.21 3.23 16.05
CA ASN A 197 -20.53 4.52 15.86
C ASN A 197 -19.01 4.31 15.80
N ILE A 198 -18.35 5.06 14.92
CA ILE A 198 -16.89 5.11 14.80
C ILE A 198 -16.44 6.56 14.87
N TYR A 199 -15.24 6.76 15.39
CA TYR A 199 -14.69 8.10 15.65
C TYR A 199 -13.47 8.41 14.78
N SER A 200 -12.98 7.43 14.01
CA SER A 200 -11.96 7.61 12.98
C SER A 200 -12.42 6.99 11.65
N PRO A 201 -11.82 7.38 10.52
CA PRO A 201 -11.84 6.55 9.32
C PRO A 201 -11.25 5.16 9.57
N TYR A 202 -11.56 4.24 8.67
CA TYR A 202 -10.87 2.95 8.63
C TYR A 202 -9.50 3.13 8.01
N VAL A 203 -8.50 2.58 8.70
CA VAL A 203 -7.12 2.67 8.26
C VAL A 203 -6.51 1.27 8.24
N ASP A 204 -6.00 0.83 7.11
CA ASP A 204 -5.15 -0.36 7.05
C ASP A 204 -3.71 0.01 7.41
N VAL A 205 -3.09 -0.81 8.26
CA VAL A 205 -1.64 -0.80 8.50
C VAL A 205 -1.09 -2.16 8.10
N HIS A 206 -0.39 -2.18 6.97
CA HIS A 206 0.23 -3.38 6.40
C HIS A 206 1.74 -3.36 6.57
N LEU A 207 2.28 -4.52 6.92
CA LEU A 207 3.70 -4.80 7.07
C LEU A 207 4.06 -5.98 6.17
N SER A 208 4.92 -5.75 5.17
CA SER A 208 5.26 -6.78 4.19
C SER A 208 6.05 -7.96 4.78
N SER A 209 6.73 -7.75 5.92
CA SER A 209 7.45 -8.77 6.68
C SER A 209 7.72 -8.30 8.11
N SER A 210 7.51 -9.18 9.09
CA SER A 210 7.87 -8.93 10.49
C SER A 210 9.33 -9.31 10.82
N SER A 211 10.10 -9.80 9.85
CA SER A 211 11.49 -10.22 10.06
C SER A 211 12.36 -9.04 10.50
N ASP A 212 13.10 -9.22 11.60
CA ASP A 212 13.97 -8.20 12.22
C ASP A 212 13.26 -6.87 12.56
N VAL A 213 11.93 -6.87 12.65
CA VAL A 213 11.12 -5.76 13.16
C VAL A 213 10.89 -5.97 14.65
N ILE A 214 11.25 -4.99 15.46
CA ILE A 214 11.09 -5.05 16.91
C ILE A 214 9.69 -4.60 17.31
N SER A 215 9.23 -3.47 16.76
CA SER A 215 7.91 -2.92 17.05
C SER A 215 7.43 -1.97 15.96
N LEU A 216 6.11 -1.82 15.88
CA LEU A 216 5.42 -0.75 15.15
C LEU A 216 4.51 -0.02 16.15
N THR A 217 4.81 1.25 16.44
CA THR A 217 3.88 2.09 17.20
C THR A 217 2.93 2.76 16.23
N ILE A 218 1.66 2.41 16.32
CA ILE A 218 0.56 2.88 15.47
C ILE A 218 -0.24 3.91 16.27
N THR A 219 -0.42 5.11 15.73
CA THR A 219 -1.16 6.21 16.36
C THR A 219 -2.24 6.67 15.38
N LEU A 220 -3.51 6.41 15.70
CA LEU A 220 -4.65 6.87 14.90
C LEU A 220 -5.19 8.17 15.47
N THR A 221 -5.51 9.11 14.58
CA THR A 221 -6.25 10.33 14.93
C THR A 221 -7.75 10.04 14.89
N TYR A 222 -8.50 10.54 15.87
CA TYR A 222 -9.95 10.47 15.90
C TYR A 222 -10.59 11.87 15.93
N THR A 223 -11.89 11.89 15.69
CA THR A 223 -12.72 13.10 15.72
C THR A 223 -12.95 13.52 17.16
N ASP A 224 -12.56 14.76 17.49
CA ASP A 224 -12.76 15.40 18.79
C ASP A 224 -14.23 15.32 19.23
N GLU A 225 -14.46 14.78 20.43
CA GLU A 225 -15.77 14.70 21.03
C GLU A 225 -15.73 14.74 22.57
N THR A 226 -16.85 14.46 23.24
CA THR A 226 -17.00 14.70 24.70
C THR A 226 -16.68 13.53 25.62
N ASN A 227 -16.60 12.30 25.12
CA ASN A 227 -16.48 11.05 25.87
C ASN A 227 -15.26 10.20 25.44
N GLU A 228 -14.14 10.89 25.22
CA GLU A 228 -12.99 10.31 24.53
C GLU A 228 -12.22 9.32 25.42
N ALA A 229 -12.36 9.43 26.74
CA ALA A 229 -11.73 8.53 27.70
C ALA A 229 -12.18 7.06 27.55
N ALA A 230 -13.30 6.82 26.86
CA ALA A 230 -13.81 5.49 26.55
C ALA A 230 -13.42 5.01 25.13
N HIS A 231 -12.64 5.78 24.38
CA HIS A 231 -12.14 5.36 23.08
C HIS A 231 -11.19 4.16 23.22
N ALA A 232 -11.31 3.25 22.27
CA ALA A 232 -10.38 2.15 22.11
C ALA A 232 -10.11 1.89 20.63
N LEU A 233 -8.92 1.35 20.37
CA LEU A 233 -8.55 0.90 19.04
C LEU A 233 -9.09 -0.51 18.81
N TYR A 234 -9.66 -0.74 17.63
CA TYR A 234 -10.14 -2.04 17.18
C TYR A 234 -9.45 -2.42 15.88
N TYR A 235 -9.26 -3.72 15.66
CA TYR A 235 -8.67 -4.27 14.45
C TYR A 235 -9.55 -5.38 13.87
N TYR A 236 -9.58 -5.50 12.54
CA TYR A 236 -10.46 -6.44 11.84
C TYR A 236 -9.75 -7.75 11.50
N THR A 237 -10.33 -8.88 11.91
CA THR A 237 -9.77 -10.23 11.71
C THR A 237 -10.41 -11.00 10.54
N GLY A 238 -11.00 -10.30 9.57
CA GLY A 238 -11.62 -10.93 8.39
C GLY A 238 -13.06 -11.40 8.60
N GLY A 239 -13.71 -10.94 9.67
CA GLY A 239 -15.13 -11.22 9.93
C GLY A 239 -15.63 -10.68 11.26
N ILE A 240 -14.73 -10.28 12.15
CA ILE A 240 -15.04 -9.73 13.46
C ILE A 240 -14.07 -8.58 13.74
N TRP A 241 -14.54 -7.56 14.45
CA TRP A 241 -13.69 -6.53 15.04
C TRP A 241 -13.31 -6.93 16.44
N GLU A 242 -12.03 -6.90 16.74
CA GLU A 242 -11.48 -7.20 18.05
C GLU A 242 -10.83 -5.96 18.64
N GLN A 243 -10.92 -5.79 19.95
CA GLN A 243 -10.27 -4.69 20.63
C GLN A 243 -8.76 -4.94 20.68
N VAL A 244 -7.97 -3.94 20.35
CA VAL A 244 -6.52 -3.94 20.51
C VAL A 244 -6.17 -3.90 22.00
N SER A 245 -5.33 -4.84 22.44
CA SER A 245 -4.85 -4.86 23.82
C SER A 245 -3.95 -3.66 24.12
N ASP A 246 -4.05 -3.09 25.32
CA ASP A 246 -3.14 -2.06 25.82
C ASP A 246 -3.02 -0.81 24.93
N SER A 247 -4.12 -0.43 24.25
CA SER A 247 -4.18 0.88 23.58
C SER A 247 -4.25 2.02 24.60
N SER A 248 -3.65 3.16 24.25
CA SER A 248 -3.59 4.36 25.09
C SER A 248 -4.26 5.52 24.38
N VAL A 249 -5.18 6.21 25.07
CA VAL A 249 -5.87 7.40 24.56
C VAL A 249 -5.13 8.66 25.01
N ASP A 250 -4.88 9.57 24.08
CA ASP A 250 -4.53 10.97 24.35
C ASP A 250 -5.71 11.86 23.91
N THR A 251 -6.42 12.41 24.90
CA THR A 251 -7.59 13.30 24.71
C THR A 251 -7.20 14.75 24.45
N ALA A 252 -5.94 15.13 24.65
CA ALA A 252 -5.47 16.45 24.25
C ALA A 252 -5.01 16.45 22.79
N GLY A 253 -4.43 15.34 22.34
CA GLY A 253 -3.98 15.12 20.97
C GLY A 253 -5.03 14.50 20.04
N ASN A 254 -6.19 14.07 20.57
CA ASN A 254 -7.24 13.35 19.85
C ASN A 254 -6.72 12.10 19.13
N THR A 255 -5.91 11.31 19.83
CA THR A 255 -5.29 10.08 19.28
C THR A 255 -5.45 8.86 20.17
N VAL A 256 -5.47 7.68 19.53
CA VAL A 256 -5.30 6.39 20.21
C VAL A 256 -4.07 5.70 19.65
N SER A 257 -3.16 5.28 20.53
CA SER A 257 -1.91 4.63 20.16
C SER A 257 -1.83 3.19 20.67
N PHE A 258 -1.11 2.35 19.93
CA PHE A 258 -0.78 0.98 20.29
C PHE A 258 0.62 0.61 19.75
N THR A 259 1.39 -0.17 20.51
CA THR A 259 2.69 -0.68 20.04
C THR A 259 2.58 -2.18 19.72
N ALA A 260 2.49 -2.48 18.42
CA ALA A 260 2.58 -3.84 17.93
C ALA A 260 3.99 -4.40 18.12
N SER A 261 4.08 -5.64 18.57
CA SER A 261 5.31 -6.44 18.74
C SER A 261 5.02 -7.89 18.37
N ALA A 262 6.01 -8.78 18.48
CA ALA A 262 5.78 -10.21 18.27
C ALA A 262 4.85 -10.85 19.33
N ALA A 263 4.60 -10.19 20.47
CA ALA A 263 3.83 -10.73 21.60
C ALA A 263 2.55 -9.94 21.93
N SER A 264 2.27 -8.87 21.19
CA SER A 264 1.07 -8.04 21.39
C SER A 264 -0.15 -8.64 20.69
N THR A 265 -1.31 -8.02 20.88
CA THR A 265 -2.54 -8.36 20.14
C THR A 265 -3.18 -7.10 19.57
N PRO A 266 -3.13 -6.87 18.24
CA PRO A 266 -2.52 -7.74 17.21
C PRO A 266 -0.99 -7.80 17.30
N ALA A 267 -0.41 -8.92 16.85
CA ALA A 267 1.03 -9.09 16.71
C ALA A 267 1.52 -8.50 15.37
N LEU A 268 2.83 -8.30 15.24
CA LEU A 268 3.44 -7.84 13.97
C LEU A 268 3.12 -8.74 12.77
N SER A 269 2.94 -10.05 12.99
CA SER A 269 2.57 -11.00 11.94
C SER A 269 1.13 -10.85 11.47
N ASP A 270 0.27 -10.23 12.29
CA ASP A 270 -1.14 -10.09 11.97
C ASP A 270 -1.37 -8.94 10.98
N LEU A 271 -0.46 -7.96 10.94
CA LEU A 271 -0.46 -6.75 10.10
C LEU A 271 -0.24 -7.05 8.60
N SER A 272 -1.08 -7.91 8.02
CA SER A 272 -0.99 -8.40 6.63
C SER A 272 -2.11 -7.85 5.74
N GLY A 273 -2.72 -6.74 6.17
CA GLY A 273 -3.98 -6.22 5.65
C GLY A 273 -5.00 -6.16 6.77
N THR A 274 -4.67 -5.39 7.82
CA THR A 274 -5.43 -5.30 9.05
C THR A 274 -6.02 -3.91 9.17
N PRO A 275 -7.30 -3.73 8.84
CA PRO A 275 -8.01 -2.49 9.12
C PRO A 275 -8.09 -2.21 10.62
N PHE A 276 -7.86 -0.97 10.98
CA PHE A 276 -8.01 -0.39 12.32
C PHE A 276 -9.09 0.69 12.31
N VAL A 277 -9.74 0.87 13.45
CA VAL A 277 -10.70 1.95 13.69
C VAL A 277 -10.77 2.31 15.17
N VAL A 278 -11.13 3.56 15.47
CA VAL A 278 -11.45 4.00 16.84
C VAL A 278 -12.96 3.85 17.09
N GLY A 279 -13.31 3.07 18.11
CA GLY A 279 -14.67 2.87 18.61
C GLY A 279 -14.76 3.17 20.11
N ASN A 280 -15.88 2.79 20.76
CA ASN A 280 -16.08 2.98 22.20
C ASN A 280 -16.28 1.65 22.94
N ILE A 281 -15.62 1.48 24.08
CA ILE A 281 -15.67 0.25 24.88
C ILE A 281 -17.03 -0.04 25.54
N ASN A 282 -17.90 0.97 25.69
CA ASN A 282 -19.11 0.84 26.51
C ASN A 282 -20.39 0.56 25.71
N ASP A 283 -20.53 1.04 24.46
CA ASP A 283 -21.78 0.89 23.68
C ASP A 283 -21.59 0.89 22.14
N ASP A 284 -20.39 1.15 21.61
CA ASP A 284 -20.12 1.26 20.17
C ASP A 284 -18.92 0.39 19.73
N ILE A 285 -19.04 -0.91 20.01
CA ILE A 285 -18.12 -1.91 19.48
C ILE A 285 -18.39 -2.01 17.97
N PRO A 286 -17.39 -1.82 17.09
CA PRO A 286 -17.58 -2.02 15.66
C PRO A 286 -18.06 -3.44 15.38
N THR A 287 -19.08 -3.63 14.55
CA THR A 287 -19.58 -4.97 14.20
C THR A 287 -19.51 -5.22 12.71
N ALA A 288 -18.90 -6.33 12.31
CA ALA A 288 -18.82 -6.68 10.90
C ALA A 288 -20.21 -7.04 10.36
N LEU A 289 -20.68 -6.34 9.33
CA LEU A 289 -21.89 -6.76 8.63
C LEU A 289 -21.55 -7.99 7.77
N ALA A 290 -22.00 -9.17 8.21
CA ALA A 290 -21.97 -10.37 7.38
C ALA A 290 -23.01 -10.22 6.26
N VAL A 291 -22.60 -9.78 5.07
CA VAL A 291 -23.43 -9.91 3.87
C VAL A 291 -23.50 -11.41 3.55
N ARG A 292 -24.54 -12.09 4.05
CA ARG A 292 -24.81 -13.47 3.63
C ARG A 292 -25.13 -13.42 2.15
N HIS A 293 -24.24 -13.98 1.33
CA HIS A 293 -24.55 -14.28 -0.06
C HIS A 293 -25.84 -15.12 -0.08
N LEU A 294 -26.94 -14.51 -0.52
CA LEU A 294 -28.09 -15.25 -1.02
C LEU A 294 -27.60 -15.92 -2.31
N SER A 295 -27.07 -17.14 -2.19
CA SER A 295 -26.80 -17.95 -3.36
C SER A 295 -28.12 -18.09 -4.11
N ALA A 296 -28.19 -17.52 -5.31
CA ALA A 296 -29.26 -17.80 -6.25
C ALA A 296 -29.12 -19.28 -6.63
N HIS A 297 -29.71 -20.18 -5.84
CA HIS A 297 -30.01 -21.51 -6.31
C HIS A 297 -30.86 -21.31 -7.56
N SER A 298 -30.44 -21.91 -8.67
CA SER A 298 -31.24 -22.00 -9.88
C SER A 298 -32.45 -22.88 -9.57
N ILE A 299 -33.44 -22.30 -8.89
CA ILE A 299 -34.73 -22.94 -8.70
C ILE A 299 -35.31 -23.07 -10.10
N ARG A 300 -35.42 -24.31 -10.60
CA ARG A 300 -36.27 -24.60 -11.76
C ARG A 300 -37.71 -24.42 -11.29
N TRP A 301 -38.29 -23.26 -11.58
CA TRP A 301 -39.64 -22.89 -11.14
C TRP A 301 -40.67 -23.84 -11.76
N SER A 302 -41.33 -24.64 -10.92
CA SER A 302 -42.70 -25.09 -11.19
C SER A 302 -43.64 -24.09 -10.51
N GLY A 303 -44.45 -23.39 -11.31
CA GLY A 303 -45.09 -22.10 -11.00
C GLY A 303 -46.18 -22.06 -9.91
N VAL A 304 -46.05 -22.79 -8.79
CA VAL A 304 -47.07 -22.84 -7.74
C VAL A 304 -46.62 -22.21 -6.41
N LEU A 305 -45.32 -22.09 -6.13
CA LEU A 305 -44.81 -21.61 -4.83
C LEU A 305 -44.65 -20.09 -4.68
N VAL A 306 -44.62 -19.34 -5.79
CA VAL A 306 -44.31 -17.89 -5.78
C VAL A 306 -45.50 -17.06 -5.30
N ILE A 307 -46.72 -17.56 -5.48
CA ILE A 307 -47.94 -16.89 -5.02
C ILE A 307 -48.09 -16.98 -3.50
N ALA A 308 -47.59 -18.05 -2.86
CA ALA A 308 -47.66 -18.20 -1.41
C ALA A 308 -46.70 -17.25 -0.67
N ALA A 309 -45.48 -17.06 -1.16
CA ALA A 309 -44.49 -16.17 -0.53
C ALA A 309 -44.88 -14.68 -0.67
N LEU A 310 -45.43 -14.28 -1.82
CA LEU A 310 -45.93 -12.91 -2.02
C LEU A 310 -47.21 -12.62 -1.23
N ALA A 311 -48.08 -13.61 -1.02
CA ALA A 311 -49.28 -13.46 -0.19
C ALA A 311 -48.95 -13.27 1.31
N VAL A 312 -47.91 -13.94 1.82
CA VAL A 312 -47.46 -13.78 3.21
C VAL A 312 -46.84 -12.39 3.43
N LEU A 313 -46.06 -11.88 2.47
CA LEU A 313 -45.50 -10.52 2.57
C LEU A 313 -46.58 -9.43 2.48
N ALA A 314 -47.62 -9.62 1.66
CA ALA A 314 -48.74 -8.68 1.58
C ALA A 314 -49.63 -8.68 2.85
N ALA A 315 -49.80 -9.83 3.50
CA ALA A 315 -50.56 -9.94 4.76
C ALA A 315 -49.84 -9.27 5.96
N VAL A 316 -48.50 -9.35 6.00
CA VAL A 316 -47.69 -8.68 7.04
C VAL A 316 -47.72 -7.16 6.87
N PHE A 317 -47.67 -6.65 5.63
CA PHE A 317 -47.76 -5.20 5.37
C PHE A 317 -49.16 -4.62 5.64
N SER A 318 -50.23 -5.39 5.38
CA SER A 318 -51.61 -4.92 5.65
C SER A 318 -52.01 -5.02 7.13
N GLY A 319 -51.45 -5.97 7.89
CA GLY A 319 -51.60 -6.04 9.35
C GLY A 319 -50.95 -4.86 10.09
N LEU A 320 -49.76 -4.44 9.65
CA LEU A 320 -49.03 -3.30 10.24
C LEU A 320 -49.74 -1.95 10.00
N TRP A 321 -50.45 -1.80 8.88
CA TRP A 321 -51.19 -0.58 8.56
C TRP A 321 -52.48 -0.41 9.38
N LEU A 322 -53.14 -1.52 9.75
CA LEU A 322 -54.35 -1.51 10.60
C LEU A 322 -54.04 -1.23 12.08
N LEU A 323 -52.86 -1.63 12.58
CA LEU A 323 -52.41 -1.34 13.95
C LEU A 323 -52.02 0.14 14.14
N ARG A 324 -51.52 0.82 13.10
CA ARG A 324 -51.11 2.23 13.16
C ARG A 324 -52.29 3.23 13.15
N ARG A 325 -53.48 2.82 12.70
CA ARG A 325 -54.71 3.65 12.72
C ARG A 325 -55.50 3.60 14.04
N ARG A 326 -55.11 2.76 14.99
CA ARG A 326 -55.81 2.61 16.29
C ARG A 326 -55.20 3.42 17.44
N GLN A 327 -54.14 4.19 17.18
CA GLN A 327 -53.43 4.98 18.20
C GLN A 327 -53.31 6.49 17.84
N MET A 328 -54.21 7.00 17.00
CA MET A 328 -54.49 8.44 16.87
C MET A 328 -55.98 8.68 17.07
#